data_AF-A0A850QVW9-F1
#
_entry.id   AF-A0A850QVW9-F1
#
_cell.length_a   1.000
_cell.length_b   1.000
_cell.length_c   1.000
_cell.angle_alpha   90.00
_cell.angle_beta   90.00
_cell.angle_gamma   90.00
#
_symmetry.space_group_name_H-M   'P 1'
#
loop_
_entity.id
_entity.type
_entity.pdbx_description
1 polymer ?
#
loop_
_entity_poly.entity_id
_entity_poly.type
_entity_poly.pdbx_seq_one_letter_code
_entity_poly.pdbx_strand_id
1 'polypeptide(L)'
;MSDKFKFACKAGLSLTLAYLIPMAMGWPQASTAATTVMLIASTGSKRESLAKGSLRVLGTVVGAVLGLSLVGVFAQEQWLYMLSVSVVVSVIFYFRNAYTKDPTLFMLTGVMTLMMSNGGDAEGAFLYGIDRAYMTVFGVVIY
;
A
#
# COMPACT_ATOMS: atom_id res chain seq x y z
N MET A 1 -19.60 13.36 26.69
CA MET A 1 -18.30 12.88 26.15
C MET A 1 -17.87 13.78 25.01
N SER A 2 -16.66 14.35 25.08
CA SER A 2 -16.09 15.21 24.03
C SER A 2 -15.82 14.43 22.75
N ASP A 3 -16.09 15.00 21.57
CA ASP A 3 -15.88 14.35 20.26
C ASP A 3 -14.44 13.90 20.03
N LYS A 4 -13.47 14.61 20.63
CA LYS A 4 -12.05 14.24 20.61
C LYS A 4 -11.78 12.90 21.29
N PHE A 5 -12.49 12.61 22.38
CA PHE A 5 -12.35 11.34 23.12
C PHE A 5 -12.95 10.17 22.33
N LYS A 6 -14.12 10.37 21.70
CA LYS A 6 -14.72 9.36 20.81
C LYS A 6 -13.83 9.05 19.61
N PHE A 7 -13.20 10.08 19.03
CA PHE A 7 -12.27 9.92 17.92
C PHE A 7 -11.02 9.12 18.32
N ALA A 8 -10.38 9.48 19.44
CA ALA A 8 -9.21 8.77 19.94
C ALA A 8 -9.51 7.29 20.27
N CYS A 9 -10.67 7.03 20.89
CA CYS A 9 -11.10 5.68 21.22
C CYS A 9 -11.41 4.85 19.95
N LYS A 10 -12.09 5.45 18.96
CA LYS A 10 -12.32 4.82 17.64
C LYS A 10 -11.00 4.48 16.94
N ALA A 11 -10.08 5.45 16.85
CA ALA A 11 -8.78 5.24 16.20
C ALA A 11 -7.95 4.15 16.90
N GLY A 12 -7.93 4.15 18.25
CA GLY A 12 -7.24 3.13 19.04
C GLY A 12 -7.82 1.74 18.85
N LEU A 13 -9.15 1.60 18.88
CA LEU A 13 -9.85 0.34 18.64
C LEU A 13 -9.66 -0.17 17.21
N SER A 14 -9.76 0.71 16.20
CA SER A 14 -9.51 0.35 14.81
C SER A 14 -8.06 -0.11 14.60
N LEU A 15 -7.09 0.52 15.27
CA LEU A 15 -5.68 0.11 15.18
C LEU A 15 -5.43 -1.25 15.84
N THR A 16 -6.06 -1.51 17.00
CA THR A 16 -5.94 -2.81 17.68
C THR A 16 -6.59 -3.91 16.85
N LEU A 17 -7.77 -3.68 16.27
CA LEU A 17 -8.43 -4.65 15.39
C LEU A 17 -7.63 -4.90 14.10
N ALA A 18 -7.02 -3.86 13.53
CA ALA A 18 -6.16 -3.99 12.34
C ALA A 18 -4.88 -4.79 12.59
N TYR A 19 -4.42 -4.92 13.83
CA TYR A 19 -3.32 -5.82 14.20
C TYR A 19 -3.80 -7.20 14.64
N LEU A 20 -4.84 -7.25 15.49
CA LEU A 20 -5.33 -8.49 16.11
C LEU A 20 -5.95 -9.44 15.08
N ILE A 21 -6.78 -8.95 14.16
CA ILE A 21 -7.48 -9.82 13.21
C ILE A 21 -6.48 -10.49 12.23
N PRO A 22 -5.55 -9.75 11.59
CA PRO A 22 -4.58 -10.39 10.71
C PRO A 22 -3.61 -11.31 11.45
N MET A 23 -3.18 -10.96 12.68
CA MET A 23 -2.34 -11.85 13.49
C MET A 23 -3.07 -13.14 13.90
N ALA A 24 -4.35 -13.04 14.27
CA ALA A 24 -5.16 -14.21 14.66
C ALA A 24 -5.44 -15.13 13.47
N MET A 25 -5.58 -14.58 12.26
CA MET A 25 -5.82 -15.36 11.04
C MET A 25 -4.53 -15.84 10.35
N GLY A 26 -3.35 -15.51 10.89
CA GLY A 26 -2.06 -15.85 10.29
C GLY A 26 -1.79 -15.14 8.96
N TRP A 27 -2.44 -14.00 8.70
CA TRP A 27 -2.32 -13.27 7.44
C TRP A 27 -0.98 -12.52 7.33
N PRO A 28 -0.30 -12.56 6.17
CA PRO A 28 1.12 -12.28 6.11
C PRO A 28 1.63 -10.81 6.21
N GLN A 29 0.89 -9.71 6.24
CA GLN A 29 1.48 -8.36 6.30
C GLN A 29 0.63 -7.42 7.16
N ALA A 30 0.29 -7.87 8.39
CA ALA A 30 -0.53 -7.15 9.36
C ALA A 30 -0.13 -5.68 9.57
N SER A 31 1.16 -5.37 9.49
CA SER A 31 1.70 -4.00 9.59
C SER A 31 1.15 -3.03 8.52
N THR A 32 0.76 -3.54 7.35
CA THR A 32 0.18 -2.76 6.26
C THR A 32 -1.20 -2.22 6.61
N ALA A 33 -2.05 -3.07 7.19
CA ALA A 33 -3.40 -2.70 7.59
C ALA A 33 -3.34 -1.63 8.69
N ALA A 34 -2.48 -1.83 9.70
CA ALA A 34 -2.28 -0.87 10.78
C ALA A 34 -1.73 0.49 10.31
N THR A 35 -0.76 0.49 9.39
CA THR A 35 -0.23 1.74 8.80
C THR A 35 -1.33 2.51 8.06
N THR A 36 -2.24 1.80 7.41
CA THR A 36 -3.40 2.39 6.71
C THR A 36 -4.33 3.06 7.70
N VAL A 37 -4.74 2.36 8.75
CA VAL A 37 -5.60 2.90 9.83
C VAL A 37 -4.95 4.11 10.50
N MET A 38 -3.64 4.07 10.76
CA MET A 38 -2.91 5.19 11.39
C MET A 38 -2.93 6.45 10.52
N LEU A 39 -2.67 6.33 9.22
CA LEU A 39 -2.66 7.47 8.28
C LEU A 39 -4.05 8.06 8.05
N ILE A 40 -5.06 7.21 8.05
CA ILE A 40 -6.46 7.60 7.94
C ILE A 40 -6.89 8.30 9.24
N ALA A 41 -6.47 7.80 10.41
CA ALA A 41 -6.72 8.40 11.72
C ALA A 41 -5.96 9.71 11.98
N SER A 42 -4.79 9.93 11.36
CA SER A 42 -4.04 11.18 11.52
C SER A 42 -4.64 12.34 10.72
N THR A 43 -5.57 12.04 9.80
CA THR A 43 -6.27 13.04 9.00
C THR A 43 -7.58 13.44 9.71
N GLY A 44 -7.60 14.63 10.30
CA GLY A 44 -8.65 15.08 11.23
C GLY A 44 -10.07 15.19 10.66
N SER A 45 -10.24 15.10 9.35
CA SER A 45 -11.53 15.22 8.65
C SER A 45 -11.99 13.86 8.11
N LYS A 46 -13.17 13.35 8.51
CA LYS A 46 -13.73 12.05 8.06
C LYS A 46 -13.75 11.88 6.53
N ARG A 47 -14.03 12.97 5.80
CA ARG A 47 -14.11 12.97 4.33
C ARG A 47 -12.73 12.89 3.66
N GLU A 48 -11.75 13.55 4.25
CA GLU A 48 -10.35 13.55 3.79
C GLU A 48 -9.65 12.24 4.15
N SER A 49 -10.03 11.65 5.28
CA SER A 49 -9.61 10.35 5.77
C SER A 49 -10.01 9.20 4.83
N LEU A 50 -11.26 9.18 4.34
CA LEU A 50 -11.72 8.25 3.30
C LEU A 50 -11.03 8.48 1.94
N ALA A 51 -10.85 9.75 1.54
CA ALA A 51 -10.14 10.08 0.31
C ALA A 51 -8.69 9.54 0.34
N LYS A 52 -7.96 9.73 1.45
CA LYS A 52 -6.62 9.17 1.64
C LYS A 52 -6.58 7.64 1.68
N GLY A 53 -7.58 7.00 2.30
CA GLY A 53 -7.73 5.55 2.26
C GLY A 53 -7.88 5.02 0.82
N SER A 54 -8.73 5.67 0.02
CA SER A 54 -8.94 5.31 -1.39
C SER A 54 -7.71 5.52 -2.27
N LEU A 55 -6.96 6.62 -2.06
CA LEU A 55 -5.68 6.88 -2.74
C LEU A 55 -4.66 5.77 -2.44
N ARG A 56 -4.68 5.24 -1.22
CA ARG A 56 -3.83 4.15 -0.80
C ARG A 56 -4.15 2.87 -1.55
N VAL A 57 -5.42 2.48 -1.59
CA VAL A 57 -5.89 1.30 -2.35
C VAL A 57 -5.54 1.46 -3.83
N LEU A 58 -5.76 2.65 -4.40
CA LEU A 58 -5.45 2.91 -5.81
C LEU A 58 -3.94 2.78 -6.08
N GLY A 59 -3.10 3.38 -5.24
CA GLY A 59 -1.64 3.27 -5.35
C GLY A 59 -1.14 1.83 -5.20
N THR A 60 -1.78 1.02 -4.34
CA THR A 60 -1.43 -0.40 -4.22
C THR A 60 -1.81 -1.21 -5.44
N VAL A 61 -3.00 -0.98 -6.00
CA VAL A 61 -3.47 -1.72 -7.18
C VAL A 61 -2.66 -1.33 -8.42
N VAL A 62 -2.44 -0.03 -8.64
CA VAL A 62 -1.63 0.45 -9.78
C VAL A 62 -0.19 -0.04 -9.66
N GLY A 63 0.42 0.05 -8.47
CA GLY A 63 1.77 -0.46 -8.23
C GLY A 63 1.88 -1.98 -8.42
N ALA A 64 0.84 -2.73 -8.04
CA ALA A 64 0.76 -4.16 -8.24
C ALA A 64 0.65 -4.53 -9.73
N VAL A 65 -0.22 -3.86 -10.49
CA VAL A 65 -0.37 -4.09 -11.93
C VAL A 65 0.92 -3.76 -12.69
N LEU A 66 1.57 -2.63 -12.37
CA LEU A 66 2.85 -2.24 -12.97
C LEU A 66 3.97 -3.22 -12.62
N GLY A 67 4.07 -3.63 -11.34
CA GLY A 67 5.06 -4.62 -10.89
C GLY A 67 4.88 -5.96 -11.58
N LEU A 68 3.65 -6.48 -11.63
CA LEU A 68 3.34 -7.74 -12.30
C LEU A 68 3.58 -7.67 -13.81
N SER A 69 3.27 -6.55 -14.45
CA SER A 69 3.54 -6.36 -15.88
C SER A 69 5.05 -6.39 -16.16
N LEU A 70 5.87 -5.77 -15.31
CA LEU A 70 7.33 -5.81 -15.42
C LEU A 70 7.88 -7.21 -15.21
N VAL A 71 7.39 -7.93 -14.21
CA VAL A 71 7.76 -9.33 -13.96
C VAL A 71 7.39 -10.19 -15.16
N GLY A 72 6.16 -10.09 -15.67
CA GLY A 72 5.69 -10.90 -16.79
C GLY A 72 6.47 -10.70 -18.09
N VAL A 73 6.96 -9.48 -18.36
CA VAL A 73 7.69 -9.16 -19.59
C VAL A 73 9.20 -9.41 -19.47
N PHE A 74 9.79 -9.08 -18.32
CA PHE A 74 11.25 -9.01 -18.18
C PHE A 74 11.85 -10.06 -17.23
N ALA A 75 11.06 -10.84 -16.49
CA ALA A 75 11.61 -11.83 -15.54
C ALA A 75 12.45 -12.95 -16.18
N GLN A 76 12.37 -13.13 -17.50
CA GLN A 76 13.22 -14.09 -18.22
C GLN A 76 14.71 -13.74 -18.16
N GLU A 77 15.05 -12.44 -18.10
CA GLU A 77 16.44 -11.95 -18.10
C GLU A 77 16.70 -11.07 -16.87
N GLN A 78 17.36 -11.62 -15.85
CA GLN A 78 17.55 -10.99 -14.53
C GLN A 78 18.18 -9.58 -14.61
N TRP A 79 19.13 -9.37 -15.52
CA TRP A 79 19.80 -8.08 -15.70
C TRP A 79 18.90 -7.03 -16.35
N LEU A 80 18.16 -7.40 -17.39
CA LEU A 80 17.17 -6.54 -18.05
C LEU A 80 16.02 -6.21 -17.11
N TYR A 81 15.63 -7.16 -16.27
CA TYR A 81 14.64 -6.96 -15.22
C TYR A 81 15.09 -5.92 -14.19
N MET A 82 16.29 -6.05 -13.62
CA MET A 82 16.78 -5.07 -12.64
C MET A 82 16.90 -3.65 -13.23
N LEU A 83 17.34 -3.55 -14.49
CA LEU A 83 17.48 -2.26 -15.17
C LEU A 83 16.11 -1.64 -15.46
N SER A 84 15.15 -2.40 -15.98
CA SER A 84 13.79 -1.94 -16.27
C SER A 84 13.05 -1.48 -15.00
N VAL A 85 13.13 -2.25 -13.90
CA VAL A 85 12.55 -1.88 -12.61
C VAL A 85 13.16 -0.58 -12.09
N SER A 86 14.49 -0.43 -12.14
CA SER A 86 15.18 0.79 -11.70
C SER A 86 14.73 2.03 -12.48
N VAL A 87 14.60 1.92 -13.81
CA VAL A 87 14.12 3.01 -14.67
C VAL A 87 12.68 3.37 -14.34
N VAL A 88 11.77 2.38 -14.26
CA VAL A 88 10.36 2.63 -13.97
C VAL A 88 10.17 3.27 -12.60
N VAL A 89 10.87 2.77 -11.58
CA VAL A 89 10.82 3.35 -10.23
C VAL A 89 11.36 4.77 -10.24
N SER A 90 12.48 5.03 -10.92
CA SER A 90 13.04 6.38 -11.05
C SER A 90 12.04 7.35 -11.70
N VAL A 91 11.32 6.91 -12.73
CA VAL A 91 10.26 7.70 -13.38
C VAL A 91 9.10 7.96 -12.42
N ILE A 92 8.62 6.95 -11.68
CA ILE A 92 7.54 7.11 -10.68
C ILE A 92 7.95 8.10 -9.59
N PHE A 93 9.19 8.03 -9.10
CA PHE A 93 9.72 8.95 -8.09
C PHE A 93 9.95 10.36 -8.65
N TYR A 94 10.30 10.49 -9.93
CA TYR A 94 10.36 11.78 -10.60
C TYR A 94 8.98 12.44 -10.66
N PHE A 95 7.94 11.71 -11.08
CA PHE A 95 6.57 12.20 -11.07
C PHE A 95 6.06 12.51 -9.67
N ARG A 96 6.43 11.72 -8.65
CA ARG A 96 6.16 12.04 -7.24
C ARG A 96 6.70 13.43 -6.86
N ASN A 97 7.92 13.77 -7.29
CA ASN A 97 8.53 15.05 -6.95
C ASN A 97 7.87 16.22 -7.71
N ALA A 98 7.35 15.97 -8.90
CA ALA A 98 6.61 16.95 -9.69
C ALA A 98 5.16 17.16 -9.20
N TYR A 99 4.53 16.16 -8.58
CA TYR A 99 3.16 16.23 -8.09
C TYR A 99 3.08 16.64 -6.61
N THR A 100 2.84 17.92 -6.35
CA THR A 100 2.85 18.49 -4.98
C THR A 100 1.55 18.27 -4.18
N LYS A 101 0.44 17.89 -4.84
CA LYS A 101 -0.89 17.87 -4.20
C LYS A 101 -1.15 16.69 -3.25
N ASP A 102 -0.68 15.49 -3.59
CA ASP A 102 -0.73 14.32 -2.67
C ASP A 102 0.30 13.25 -3.10
N PRO A 103 1.47 13.17 -2.44
CA PRO A 103 2.56 12.29 -2.87
C PRO A 103 2.34 10.82 -2.49
N THR A 104 1.27 10.51 -1.74
CA THR A 104 1.02 9.15 -1.21
C THR A 104 0.82 8.13 -2.31
N LEU A 105 0.07 8.47 -3.35
CA LEU A 105 -0.26 7.55 -4.45
C LEU A 105 0.98 7.11 -5.22
N PHE A 106 1.83 8.05 -5.63
CA PHE A 106 3.07 7.74 -6.34
C PHE A 106 4.11 7.05 -5.45
N MET A 107 4.19 7.44 -4.17
CA MET A 107 5.08 6.78 -3.21
C MET A 107 4.70 5.31 -3.01
N LEU A 108 3.42 5.01 -2.80
CA LEU A 108 2.94 3.63 -2.66
C LEU A 108 3.11 2.82 -3.94
N THR A 109 2.84 3.43 -5.09
CA THR A 109 3.04 2.78 -6.39
C THR A 109 4.49 2.34 -6.55
N GLY A 110 5.46 3.25 -6.34
CA GLY A 110 6.89 2.94 -6.47
C GLY A 110 7.39 1.91 -5.45
N VAL A 111 6.98 2.02 -4.19
CA VAL A 111 7.36 1.05 -3.14
C VAL A 111 6.77 -0.34 -3.43
N MET A 112 5.54 -0.41 -3.93
CA MET A 112 4.92 -1.70 -4.28
C MET A 112 5.59 -2.36 -5.47
N THR A 113 5.91 -1.59 -6.52
CA THR A 113 6.64 -2.10 -7.68
C THR A 113 8.02 -2.64 -7.30
N LEU A 114 8.71 -2.01 -6.33
CA LEU A 114 9.97 -2.53 -5.78
C LEU A 114 9.79 -3.78 -4.93
N MET A 115 8.83 -3.79 -4.01
CA MET A 115 8.65 -4.93 -3.09
C MET A 115 8.13 -6.19 -3.81
N MET A 116 7.35 -6.02 -4.88
CA MET A 116 6.99 -7.12 -5.77
C MET A 116 8.17 -7.65 -6.58
N SER A 117 9.26 -6.89 -6.73
CA SER A 117 10.32 -7.24 -7.64
C SER A 117 11.23 -8.38 -7.15
N ASN A 118 10.76 -9.21 -6.21
CA ASN A 118 11.48 -10.21 -5.44
C ASN A 118 12.24 -11.25 -6.30
N GLY A 119 13.36 -10.83 -6.90
CA GLY A 119 14.22 -11.68 -7.72
C GLY A 119 13.64 -12.12 -9.07
N GLY A 120 12.48 -11.61 -9.49
CA GLY A 120 11.80 -12.04 -10.72
C GLY A 120 10.88 -13.25 -10.55
N ASP A 121 10.61 -13.69 -9.32
CA ASP A 121 9.61 -14.74 -9.05
C ASP A 121 8.18 -14.21 -9.26
N ALA A 122 7.54 -14.65 -10.34
CA ALA A 122 6.20 -14.21 -10.72
C ALA A 122 5.11 -14.68 -9.76
N GLU A 123 5.26 -15.87 -9.18
CA GLU A 123 4.25 -16.45 -8.29
C GLU A 123 4.27 -15.76 -6.93
N GLY A 124 5.46 -15.58 -6.35
CA GLY A 124 5.64 -14.80 -5.13
C GLY A 124 5.26 -13.33 -5.28
N ALA A 125 5.57 -12.71 -6.42
CA ALA A 125 5.15 -11.33 -6.72
C ALA A 125 3.61 -11.20 -6.76
N PHE A 126 2.92 -12.15 -7.39
CA PHE A 126 1.47 -12.16 -7.48
C PHE A 126 0.78 -12.33 -6.13
N LEU A 127 1.22 -13.33 -5.34
CA LEU A 127 0.70 -13.56 -3.98
C LEU A 127 0.93 -12.33 -3.09
N TYR A 128 2.14 -11.76 -3.12
CA TYR A 128 2.46 -10.54 -2.37
C TYR A 128 1.55 -9.37 -2.76
N GLY A 129 1.25 -9.22 -4.05
CA GLY A 129 0.34 -8.20 -4.56
C GLY A 129 -1.08 -8.31 -4.04
N ILE A 130 -1.63 -9.52 -4.10
CA ILE A 130 -2.98 -9.80 -3.61
C ILE A 130 -3.05 -9.57 -2.10
N ASP A 131 -2.09 -10.09 -1.34
CA ASP A 131 -2.05 -9.91 0.11
C ASP A 131 -1.97 -8.43 0.49
N ARG A 132 -1.14 -7.67 -0.22
CA ARG A 132 -1.03 -6.22 -0.01
C ARG A 132 -2.29 -5.46 -0.36
N ALA A 133 -2.94 -5.78 -1.48
CA ALA A 133 -4.20 -5.14 -1.87
C ALA A 133 -5.29 -5.46 -0.85
N TYR A 134 -5.41 -6.73 -0.45
CA TYR A 134 -6.38 -7.21 0.52
C TYR A 134 -6.21 -6.52 1.88
N MET A 135 -4.99 -6.44 2.42
CA MET A 135 -4.75 -5.80 3.72
C MET A 135 -4.91 -4.28 3.69
N THR A 136 -4.65 -3.65 2.54
CA THR A 136 -4.87 -2.20 2.39
C THR A 136 -6.37 -1.90 2.38
N VAL A 137 -7.17 -2.69 1.65
CA VAL A 137 -8.63 -2.59 1.66
C VAL A 137 -9.18 -2.88 3.06
N PHE A 138 -8.71 -3.94 3.72
CA PHE A 138 -9.12 -4.29 5.08
C PHE A 138 -8.85 -3.17 6.09
N GLY A 139 -7.67 -2.54 6.01
CA GLY A 139 -7.34 -1.37 6.84
C GLY A 139 -8.24 -0.15 6.59
N VAL A 140 -8.74 0.05 5.37
CA VAL A 140 -9.74 1.09 5.07
C VAL A 140 -11.12 0.73 5.63
N VAL A 141 -11.51 -0.55 5.58
CA VAL A 141 -12.83 -1.02 6.05
C VAL A 141 -12.96 -1.00 7.57
N ILE A 142 -11.88 -1.29 8.32
CA ILE A 142 -11.90 -1.27 9.80
C ILE A 142 -12.02 0.15 10.38
N TYR A 143 -11.56 1.17 9.64
CA TYR A 143 -11.60 2.55 10.11
C TYR A 143 -12.95 3.22 9.86
#